data_AF-A0AAD8H345-F1
#
_entry.id   AF-A0AAD8H345-F1
#
_cell.length_a   1.000
_cell.length_b   1.000
_cell.length_c   1.000
_cell.angle_alpha   90.00
_cell.angle_beta   90.00
_cell.angle_gamma   90.00
#
_symmetry.space_group_name_H-M   'P 1'
#
loop_
_entity.id
_entity.type
_entity.pdbx_description
1 polymer ?
#
loop_
_entity_poly.entity_id
_entity_poly.type
_entity_poly.pdbx_seq_one_letter_code
_entity_poly.pdbx_strand_id
1 'polypeptide(L)'
;MRRELYQMNPNRFFVPSFLNTISENTEEGFRNIISEPSPGILTFDMLQPDFCRMLLDEVGNIENWLHETRFRIMRPNTMNAYGAVLDDFGLEIMLAKLMEDFILHMSTIFFPEVGGATLDSHHGYIVEYGKDRDDHLGH
;
A
#
# COMPACT_ATOMS: atom_id res chain seq x y z
N MET A 1 -6.65 -3.70 19.29
CA MET A 1 -6.12 -4.73 18.37
C MET A 1 -7.27 -5.47 17.71
N ARG A 2 -7.60 -5.10 16.46
CA ARG A 2 -8.61 -5.82 15.67
C ARG A 2 -7.97 -7.04 15.01
N ARG A 3 -8.29 -8.24 15.48
CA ARG A 3 -7.73 -9.52 14.97
C ARG A 3 -7.95 -9.75 13.47
N GLU A 4 -8.94 -9.09 12.88
CA GLU A 4 -9.32 -9.26 11.48
C GLU A 4 -8.31 -8.69 10.47
N LEU A 5 -7.50 -7.70 10.85
CA LEU A 5 -6.43 -7.17 9.98
C LEU A 5 -5.27 -8.16 9.84
N TYR A 6 -5.02 -8.94 10.88
CA TYR A 6 -3.93 -9.93 10.94
C TYR A 6 -4.36 -11.31 10.41
N GLN A 7 -5.66 -11.51 10.19
CA GLN A 7 -6.18 -12.61 9.40
C GLN A 7 -6.13 -12.18 7.93
N MET A 8 -4.98 -12.39 7.28
CA MET A 8 -4.77 -12.08 5.87
C MET A 8 -5.80 -12.81 4.98
N ASN A 9 -6.96 -12.19 4.78
CA ASN A 9 -8.02 -12.68 3.91
C ASN A 9 -8.09 -11.78 2.68
N PRO A 10 -7.50 -12.19 1.54
CA PRO A 10 -7.43 -11.37 0.33
C PRO A 10 -8.79 -10.84 -0.12
N ASN A 11 -9.87 -11.61 0.04
CA ASN A 11 -11.22 -11.23 -0.36
C ASN A 11 -11.79 -10.04 0.43
N ARG A 12 -11.24 -9.76 1.62
CA ARG A 12 -11.64 -8.59 2.42
C ARG A 12 -10.76 -7.38 2.13
N PHE A 13 -9.58 -7.58 1.54
CA PHE A 13 -8.58 -6.54 1.35
C PHE A 13 -8.65 -5.96 -0.05
N PHE A 14 -8.78 -6.84 -1.04
CA PHE A 14 -8.75 -6.49 -2.45
C PHE A 14 -10.14 -6.51 -3.08
N VAL A 15 -10.34 -5.66 -4.09
CA VAL A 15 -11.55 -5.69 -4.90
C VAL A 15 -11.57 -6.97 -5.77
N PRO A 16 -12.74 -7.55 -6.06
CA PRO A 16 -12.81 -8.82 -6.81
C PRO A 16 -12.17 -8.78 -8.19
N SER A 17 -12.30 -7.65 -8.91
CA SER A 17 -11.67 -7.45 -10.23
C SER A 17 -10.15 -7.63 -10.15
N PHE A 18 -9.53 -7.02 -9.14
CA PHE A 18 -8.09 -7.12 -8.90
C PHE A 18 -7.65 -8.56 -8.59
N LEU A 19 -8.38 -9.26 -7.71
CA LEU A 19 -8.07 -10.66 -7.37
C LEU A 19 -8.19 -11.59 -8.57
N ASN A 20 -9.22 -11.42 -9.39
CA ASN A 20 -9.40 -12.22 -10.59
C ASN A 20 -8.26 -11.97 -11.58
N THR A 21 -7.87 -10.71 -11.78
CA THR A 21 -6.73 -10.36 -12.63
C THR A 21 -5.42 -10.99 -12.15
N ILE A 22 -5.12 -10.97 -10.84
CA ILE A 22 -3.96 -11.68 -10.27
C ILE A 22 -4.05 -13.17 -10.54
N SER A 23 -5.23 -13.77 -10.32
CA SER A 23 -5.41 -15.22 -10.50
C SER A 23 -5.30 -15.66 -11.95
N GLU A 24 -5.74 -14.84 -12.90
CA GLU A 24 -5.65 -15.12 -14.33
C GLU A 24 -4.23 -14.86 -14.85
N ASN A 25 -3.56 -13.83 -14.31
CA ASN A 25 -2.20 -13.44 -14.64
C ASN A 25 -1.95 -13.32 -16.16
N THR A 26 -2.89 -12.68 -16.85
CA THR A 26 -2.83 -12.44 -18.30
C THR A 26 -2.75 -10.96 -18.60
N GLU A 27 -1.99 -10.60 -19.64
CA GLU A 27 -1.89 -9.21 -20.11
C GLU A 27 -3.26 -8.58 -20.39
N GLU A 28 -4.18 -9.33 -21.01
CA GLU A 28 -5.54 -8.87 -21.29
C GLU A 28 -6.31 -8.58 -19.99
N GLY A 29 -6.20 -9.46 -18.99
CA GLY A 29 -6.81 -9.26 -17.66
C GLY A 29 -6.31 -7.99 -16.96
N PHE A 30 -5.01 -7.67 -17.07
CA PHE A 30 -4.46 -6.42 -16.54
C PHE A 30 -4.98 -5.21 -17.32
N ARG A 31 -4.95 -5.25 -18.65
CA ARG A 31 -5.43 -4.16 -19.51
C ARG A 31 -6.91 -3.83 -19.29
N ASN A 32 -7.71 -4.82 -18.87
CA ASN A 32 -9.14 -4.63 -18.60
C ASN A 32 -9.44 -3.82 -17.32
N ILE A 33 -8.54 -3.83 -16.33
CA ILE A 33 -8.75 -3.14 -15.05
C ILE A 33 -7.94 -1.84 -14.92
N ILE A 34 -7.06 -1.56 -15.89
CA ILE A 34 -6.14 -0.43 -15.87
C ILE A 34 -6.60 0.67 -16.82
N SER A 35 -6.38 1.89 -16.39
CA SER A 35 -6.48 3.10 -17.20
C SER A 35 -5.16 3.84 -17.18
N GLU A 36 -4.83 4.52 -18.29
CA GLU A 36 -3.62 5.34 -18.41
C GLU A 36 -4.01 6.81 -18.63
N PRO A 37 -4.24 7.60 -17.56
CA PRO A 37 -4.61 9.01 -17.68
C PRO A 37 -3.50 9.89 -18.29
N SER A 38 -2.25 9.45 -18.22
CA SER A 38 -1.07 10.13 -18.76
C SER A 38 -0.02 9.09 -19.14
N PRO A 39 0.83 9.34 -20.16
CA PRO A 39 1.89 8.41 -20.55
C PRO A 39 2.73 7.95 -19.35
N GLY A 40 2.80 6.64 -19.15
CA GLY A 40 3.56 6.00 -18.07
C GLY A 40 2.89 6.05 -16.69
N ILE A 41 1.65 6.52 -16.57
CA ILE A 41 0.89 6.56 -15.32
C ILE A 41 -0.29 5.60 -15.43
N LEU A 42 -0.24 4.49 -14.68
CA LEU A 42 -1.31 3.49 -14.65
C LEU A 42 -2.16 3.65 -13.40
N THR A 43 -3.49 3.66 -13.57
CA THR A 43 -4.47 3.76 -12.49
C THR A 43 -5.46 2.61 -12.51
N PHE A 44 -5.73 2.02 -11.35
CA PHE A 44 -6.62 0.87 -11.17
C PHE A 44 -7.16 0.82 -9.74
N ASP A 45 -8.29 0.14 -9.55
CA ASP A 45 -8.86 -0.13 -8.23
C ASP A 45 -8.24 -1.40 -7.65
N MET A 46 -7.73 -1.29 -6.42
CA MET A 46 -7.04 -2.40 -5.73
C MET A 46 -7.70 -2.73 -4.40
N LEU A 47 -7.84 -1.75 -3.51
CA LEU A 47 -8.26 -1.98 -2.12
C LEU A 47 -9.75 -1.79 -1.92
N GLN A 48 -10.34 -2.64 -1.09
CA GLN A 48 -11.70 -2.49 -0.61
C GLN A 48 -11.82 -1.24 0.28
N PRO A 49 -12.85 -0.40 0.13
CA PRO A 49 -13.06 0.76 0.99
C PRO A 49 -13.18 0.41 2.49
N ASP A 50 -13.75 -0.77 2.80
CA ASP A 50 -13.80 -1.28 4.19
C ASP A 50 -12.41 -1.56 4.74
N PHE A 51 -11.51 -2.16 3.94
CA PHE A 51 -10.13 -2.40 4.34
C PHE A 51 -9.38 -1.09 4.56
N CYS A 52 -9.52 -0.11 3.67
CA CYS A 52 -8.93 1.22 3.85
C CYS A 52 -9.38 1.86 5.17
N ARG A 53 -10.67 1.78 5.51
CA ARG A 53 -11.19 2.27 6.80
C ARG A 53 -10.60 1.51 7.99
N MET A 54 -10.55 0.18 7.92
CA MET A 54 -9.96 -0.63 8.99
C MET A 54 -8.48 -0.33 9.21
N LEU A 55 -7.73 -0.11 8.14
CA LEU A 55 -6.31 0.23 8.18
C LEU A 55 -6.10 1.60 8.84
N LEU A 56 -6.88 2.61 8.44
CA LEU A 56 -6.83 3.95 9.05
C LEU A 56 -7.21 3.94 10.53
N ASP A 57 -8.25 3.17 10.92
CA ASP A 57 -8.63 2.99 12.32
C ASP A 57 -7.48 2.40 13.15
N GLU A 58 -6.76 1.40 12.64
CA GLU A 58 -5.66 0.76 13.36
C GLU A 58 -4.43 1.67 13.46
N VAL A 59 -4.12 2.45 12.41
CA VAL A 59 -3.09 3.50 12.47
C VAL A 59 -3.42 4.50 13.57
N GLY A 60 -4.66 5.01 13.61
CA GLY A 60 -5.09 5.93 14.66
C GLY A 60 -5.03 5.33 16.07
N ASN A 61 -5.39 4.05 16.22
CA ASN A 61 -5.26 3.36 17.50
C ASN A 61 -3.80 3.25 17.97
N ILE A 62 -2.88 3.00 17.04
CA ILE A 62 -1.45 2.88 17.34
C ILE A 62 -0.84 4.24 17.64
N GLU A 63 -1.17 5.28 16.87
CA GLU A 63 -0.73 6.65 17.18
C GLU A 63 -1.20 7.11 18.57
N ASN A 64 -2.46 6.83 18.93
CA ASN A 64 -2.99 7.12 20.27
C ASN A 64 -2.24 6.35 21.36
N TRP A 65 -2.03 5.05 21.17
CA TRP A 65 -1.27 4.22 22.10
C TRP A 65 0.18 4.71 22.28
N LEU A 66 0.82 5.18 21.21
CA LEU A 66 2.17 5.73 21.25
C LEU A 66 2.26 7.03 22.01
N HIS A 67 1.28 7.91 21.80
CA HIS A 67 1.16 9.16 22.54
C HIS A 67 0.99 8.91 24.03
N GLU A 68 0.17 7.91 24.41
CA GLU A 68 -0.08 7.52 25.80
C GLU A 68 1.11 6.82 26.47
N THR A 69 1.86 5.99 25.74
CA THR A 69 2.94 5.16 26.31
C THR A 69 4.31 5.85 26.38
N ARG A 70 4.45 7.08 25.83
CA ARG A 70 5.73 7.82 25.73
C ARG A 70 6.86 7.03 25.04
N PHE A 71 6.52 6.02 24.25
CA PHE A 71 7.48 5.22 23.52
C PHE A 71 7.86 5.94 22.22
N ARG A 72 9.16 6.11 21.95
CA ARG A 72 9.66 6.66 20.68
C ARG A 72 9.68 5.55 19.63
N ILE A 73 8.79 5.59 18.65
CA ILE A 73 8.89 4.70 17.47
C ILE A 73 9.69 5.35 16.34
N MET A 74 10.38 4.50 15.56
CA MET A 74 11.07 4.86 14.32
C MET A 74 10.09 5.46 13.30
N ARG A 75 10.42 6.66 12.85
CA ARG A 75 9.58 7.45 11.94
C ARG A 75 9.80 6.96 10.51
N PRO A 76 8.75 6.89 9.66
CA PRO A 76 8.89 6.45 8.27
C PRO A 76 9.84 7.33 7.46
N ASN A 77 9.97 8.61 7.79
CA ASN A 77 11.06 9.47 7.33
C ASN A 77 11.24 10.68 8.27
N THR A 78 12.35 11.42 8.16
CA THR A 78 12.63 12.60 9.01
C THR A 78 11.71 13.80 8.71
N MET A 79 10.99 13.78 7.58
CA MET A 79 10.15 14.88 7.09
C MET A 79 8.65 14.77 7.43
N ASN A 80 8.13 13.60 7.79
CA ASN A 80 6.69 13.44 8.06
C ASN A 80 6.48 13.31 9.57
N ALA A 81 5.67 14.21 10.14
CA ALA A 81 5.39 14.21 11.57
C ALA A 81 4.42 13.09 12.00
N TYR A 82 3.69 12.49 11.05
CA TYR A 82 2.60 11.51 11.26
C TYR A 82 2.65 10.40 10.20
N GLY A 83 2.30 9.18 10.60
CA GLY A 83 2.38 8.00 9.73
C GLY A 83 2.98 6.76 10.38
N ALA A 84 2.83 5.64 9.67
CA ALA A 84 3.13 4.30 10.16
C ALA A 84 3.86 3.47 9.10
N VAL A 85 4.96 2.82 9.46
CA VAL A 85 5.65 1.85 8.59
C VAL A 85 4.83 0.57 8.56
N LEU A 86 4.29 0.17 7.42
CA LEU A 86 3.37 -0.98 7.32
C LEU A 86 4.02 -2.31 7.69
N ASP A 87 5.33 -2.41 7.50
CA ASP A 87 6.11 -3.61 7.84
C ASP A 87 6.05 -3.90 9.35
N ASP A 88 6.05 -2.85 10.18
CA ASP A 88 5.93 -2.96 11.65
C ASP A 88 4.50 -3.37 12.10
N PHE A 89 3.52 -3.36 11.18
CA PHE A 89 2.12 -3.64 11.45
C PHE A 89 1.72 -5.05 10.94
N GLY A 90 2.72 -5.87 10.58
CA GLY A 90 2.52 -7.24 10.12
C GLY A 90 1.96 -7.33 8.70
N LEU A 91 2.03 -6.26 7.91
CA LEU A 91 1.61 -6.23 6.51
C LEU A 91 2.75 -6.51 5.52
N GLU A 92 3.98 -6.68 5.98
CA GLU A 92 5.16 -7.01 5.17
C GLU A 92 4.88 -8.17 4.19
N ILE A 93 4.38 -9.31 4.69
CA ILE A 93 4.12 -10.50 3.85
C ILE A 93 3.05 -10.21 2.80
N MET A 94 2.06 -9.38 3.11
CA MET A 94 1.02 -8.98 2.15
C MET A 94 1.62 -8.10 1.05
N LEU A 95 2.45 -7.12 1.43
CA LEU A 95 3.13 -6.22 0.50
C LEU A 95 4.12 -6.97 -0.39
N ALA A 96 4.87 -7.93 0.16
CA ALA A 96 5.75 -8.81 -0.61
C ALA A 96 4.99 -9.56 -1.70
N LYS A 97 3.84 -10.18 -1.37
CA LYS A 97 3.00 -10.87 -2.35
C LYS A 97 2.40 -9.93 -3.39
N LEU A 98 1.95 -8.75 -2.98
CA LEU A 98 1.46 -7.73 -3.91
C LEU A 98 2.56 -7.35 -4.92
N MET A 99 3.80 -7.20 -4.45
CA MET A 99 4.94 -6.90 -5.31
C MET A 99 5.26 -8.03 -6.29
N GLU A 100 5.38 -9.26 -5.79
CA GLU A 100 5.76 -10.44 -6.58
C GLU A 100 4.68 -10.85 -7.58
N ASP A 101 3.43 -10.95 -7.14
CA ASP A 101 2.34 -11.55 -7.92
C ASP A 101 1.64 -10.55 -8.85
N PHE A 102 1.69 -9.24 -8.53
CA PHE A 102 1.00 -8.21 -9.30
C PHE A 102 1.97 -7.17 -9.88
N ILE A 103 2.72 -6.44 -9.05
CA ILE A 103 3.51 -5.29 -9.51
C ILE A 103 4.66 -5.70 -10.43
N LEU A 104 5.33 -6.82 -10.16
CA LEU A 104 6.41 -7.35 -11.00
C LEU A 104 5.89 -7.76 -12.40
N HIS A 105 4.73 -8.43 -12.45
CA HIS A 105 4.15 -8.83 -13.72
C HIS A 105 3.70 -7.62 -14.54
N MET A 106 3.03 -6.69 -13.88
CA MET A 106 2.65 -5.38 -14.41
C MET A 106 3.84 -4.62 -14.99
N SER A 107 4.89 -4.44 -14.21
CA SER A 107 6.06 -3.70 -14.65
C SER A 107 6.79 -4.40 -15.81
N THR A 108 6.82 -5.73 -15.83
CA THR A 108 7.38 -6.50 -16.96
C THR A 108 6.62 -6.25 -18.27
N ILE A 109 5.29 -6.13 -18.22
CA ILE A 109 4.45 -5.90 -19.41
C ILE A 109 4.50 -4.44 -19.86
N PHE A 110 4.27 -3.51 -18.93
CA PHE A 110 3.99 -2.11 -19.26
C PHE A 110 5.24 -1.21 -19.23
N PHE A 111 6.32 -1.67 -18.60
CA PHE A 111 7.56 -0.92 -18.44
C PHE A 111 8.83 -1.75 -18.78
N PRO A 112 8.86 -2.50 -19.91
CA PRO A 112 10.00 -3.34 -20.27
C PRO A 112 11.29 -2.53 -20.48
N GLU A 113 11.19 -1.28 -20.91
CA GLU A 113 12.33 -0.39 -21.20
C GLU A 113 13.05 0.17 -19.97
N VAL A 114 12.44 0.09 -18.79
CA VAL A 114 13.03 0.57 -17.52
C VAL A 114 13.28 -0.56 -16.51
N GLY A 115 13.39 -1.80 -16.99
CA GLY A 115 13.77 -2.93 -16.16
C GLY A 115 12.64 -3.47 -15.28
N GLY A 116 11.39 -3.42 -15.76
CA GLY A 116 10.23 -3.90 -15.00
C GLY A 116 10.35 -5.33 -14.46
N ALA A 117 11.12 -6.21 -15.10
CA ALA A 117 11.36 -7.57 -14.62
C ALA A 117 12.37 -7.72 -13.46
N THR A 118 12.86 -6.61 -12.89
CA THR A 118 13.98 -6.62 -11.91
C THR A 118 13.63 -6.03 -10.53
N LEU A 119 12.34 -5.85 -10.23
CA LEU A 119 11.90 -5.38 -8.91
C LEU A 119 12.15 -6.47 -7.84
N ASP A 120 12.92 -6.13 -6.80
CA ASP A 120 13.37 -7.08 -5.76
C ASP A 120 13.17 -6.61 -4.32
N SER A 121 12.65 -5.39 -4.13
CA SER A 121 12.55 -4.74 -2.82
C SER A 121 11.29 -3.89 -2.71
N HIS A 122 10.80 -3.74 -1.47
CA HIS A 122 9.67 -2.88 -1.15
C HIS A 122 9.87 -2.22 0.21
N HIS A 123 9.26 -1.05 0.38
CA HIS A 123 9.19 -0.37 1.66
C HIS A 123 7.83 0.31 1.78
N GLY A 124 6.95 -0.26 2.60
CA GLY A 124 5.57 0.20 2.75
C GLY A 124 5.39 1.15 3.93
N TYR A 125 4.77 2.31 3.69
CA TYR A 125 4.39 3.24 4.75
C TYR A 125 3.09 3.99 4.43
N ILE A 126 2.40 4.43 5.46
CA ILE A 126 1.23 5.33 5.37
C ILE A 126 1.69 6.75 5.72
N VAL A 127 1.22 7.72 4.94
CA VAL A 127 1.39 9.15 5.21
C VAL A 127 0.02 9.78 5.42
N GLU A 128 -0.11 10.57 6.47
CA GLU A 128 -1.30 11.38 6.73
C GLU A 128 -1.00 12.85 6.40
N TYR A 129 -1.82 13.45 5.53
CA TYR A 129 -1.74 14.88 5.20
C TYR A 129 -2.88 15.63 5.90
N GLY A 130 -2.58 16.76 6.54
CA GLY A 130 -3.57 17.59 7.23
C GLY A 130 -3.17 19.07 7.24
N LYS A 131 -4.17 19.96 7.13
CA LYS A 131 -3.97 21.42 7.05
C LYS A 131 -3.23 22.02 8.26
N ASP A 132 -3.24 21.34 9.41
CA ASP A 132 -2.54 21.72 10.63
C ASP A 132 -1.32 20.81 10.94
N ARG A 133 -0.88 20.00 9.97
CA ARG A 133 0.10 18.92 10.18
C ARG A 133 1.35 18.99 9.29
N ASP A 134 1.38 19.91 8.31
CA ASP A 134 2.53 20.18 7.42
C ASP A 134 2.73 21.69 7.23
N ASP A 135 3.21 22.38 8.26
CA ASP A 135 3.62 23.79 8.13
C ASP A 135 5.12 23.95 7.82
N HIS A 136 5.93 22.88 7.81
CA HIS A 136 7.40 22.99 7.76
C HIS A 136 8.06 22.11 6.69
N LEU A 137 7.48 22.05 5.49
CA LEU A 137 8.20 21.61 4.28
C LEU A 137 8.45 22.79 3.34
N GLY A 138 9.40 23.64 3.75
CA GLY A 138 10.05 24.60 2.86
C GLY A 138 10.11 26.03 3.39
N HIS A 139 11.23 26.36 4.05
CA HIS A 139 11.95 27.63 3.88
C HIS A 139 13.44 27.41 4.11
#